data_AF-A0A7W0Y7X5-F1
#
_entry.id   AF-A0A7W0Y7X5-F1
#
_cell.length_a   1.000
_cell.length_b   1.000
_cell.length_c   1.000
_cell.angle_alpha   90.00
_cell.angle_beta   90.00
_cell.angle_gamma   90.00
#
_symmetry.space_group_name_H-M   'P 1'
#
loop_
_entity.id
_entity.type
_entity.pdbx_description
1 polymer ?
#
loop_
_entity_poly.entity_id
_entity_poly.type
_entity_poly.pdbx_seq_one_letter_code
_entity_poly.pdbx_strand_id
1 'polypeptide(L)'
;MFATGLQTIGVTLLGDVQVGSSPERVRLVDTAMQLALPGAVRRTWDTLELEATVGTYALAVTAGDRPAATIDLTVVDHADAITVNAYDAVEVNRSTLICFSAHNAARYVAGLAWSFGTDNGEVDDTGGLFPNCATFRPDTLGPATLIASAGGQQVTVSLTVQ
;
A
#
# COMPACT_ATOMS: atom_id res chain seq x y z
N MET A 1 3.69 -6.55 -4.43
CA MET A 1 3.02 -7.81 -4.05
C MET A 1 1.75 -7.46 -3.31
N PHE A 2 0.82 -8.40 -3.17
CA PHE A 2 -0.45 -8.21 -2.46
C PHE A 2 -0.58 -9.23 -1.33
N ALA A 3 -1.30 -8.88 -0.28
CA ALA A 3 -1.71 -9.81 0.77
C ALA A 3 -2.82 -10.74 0.27
N THR A 4 -3.03 -11.85 0.96
CA THR A 4 -4.20 -12.71 0.80
C THR A 4 -5.51 -12.00 1.18
N GLY A 5 -6.64 -12.58 0.80
CA GLY A 5 -7.99 -12.08 1.09
C GLY A 5 -8.57 -11.26 -0.07
N LEU A 6 -9.64 -10.51 0.20
CA LEU A 6 -10.29 -9.68 -0.80
C LEU A 6 -9.37 -8.54 -1.27
N GLN A 7 -8.97 -8.57 -2.54
CA GLN A 7 -8.10 -7.57 -3.16
C GLN A 7 -8.81 -6.83 -4.30
N THR A 8 -8.58 -5.52 -4.36
CA THR A 8 -8.99 -4.66 -5.48
C THR A 8 -7.77 -4.28 -6.30
N ILE A 9 -7.74 -4.71 -7.57
CA ILE A 9 -6.61 -4.53 -8.48
C ILE A 9 -7.03 -3.51 -9.55
N GLY A 10 -6.40 -2.34 -9.53
CA GLY A 10 -6.55 -1.32 -10.55
C GLY A 10 -5.42 -1.39 -11.59
N VAL A 11 -5.77 -1.29 -12.87
CA VAL A 11 -4.82 -1.24 -13.99
C VAL A 11 -4.83 0.14 -14.60
N THR A 12 -3.66 0.77 -14.71
CA THR A 12 -3.54 2.10 -15.30
C THR A 12 -2.77 2.03 -16.61
N LEU A 13 -3.40 2.53 -17.69
CA LEU A 13 -2.70 2.81 -18.93
C LEU A 13 -2.04 4.19 -18.83
N LEU A 14 -0.72 4.24 -19.03
CA LEU A 14 0.03 5.48 -19.08
C LEU A 14 0.45 5.77 -20.53
N GLY A 15 0.47 7.04 -20.90
CA GLY A 15 0.99 7.50 -22.19
C GLY A 15 1.48 8.94 -22.11
N ASP A 16 2.32 9.32 -23.07
CA ASP A 16 2.83 10.68 -23.19
C ASP A 16 1.87 11.50 -24.04
N VAL A 17 1.42 12.65 -23.52
CA VAL A 17 0.54 13.59 -24.20
C VAL A 17 1.25 14.93 -24.30
N GLN A 18 1.11 15.62 -25.43
CA GLN A 18 1.70 16.94 -25.61
C GLN A 18 0.96 17.98 -24.76
N VAL A 19 1.65 18.59 -23.79
CA VAL A 19 1.14 19.71 -22.98
C VAL A 19 2.05 20.91 -23.21
N GLY A 20 1.56 21.88 -24.00
CA GLY A 20 2.38 23.00 -24.46
C GLY A 20 3.54 22.53 -25.34
N SER A 21 4.78 22.81 -24.92
CA SER A 21 6.01 22.47 -25.67
C SER A 21 6.70 21.18 -25.22
N SER A 22 6.18 20.48 -24.21
CA SER A 22 6.79 19.23 -23.70
C SER A 22 5.77 18.08 -23.60
N PRO A 23 6.20 16.83 -23.81
CA PRO A 23 5.39 15.68 -23.47
C PRO A 23 5.27 15.52 -21.95
N GLU A 24 4.07 15.25 -21.47
CA GLU A 24 3.79 14.88 -20.09
C GLU A 24 3.23 13.46 -20.04
N ARG A 25 3.72 12.65 -19.10
CA ARG A 25 3.22 11.29 -18.89
C ARG A 25 1.96 11.33 -18.06
N VAL A 26 0.84 10.95 -18.66
CA VAL A 26 -0.48 11.02 -18.03
C VAL A 26 -1.15 9.65 -17.99
N ARG A 27 -2.15 9.53 -17.11
CA ARG A 27 -3.09 8.41 -17.12
C ARG A 27 -4.07 8.57 -18.27
N LEU A 28 -4.11 7.57 -19.14
CA LEU A 28 -5.07 7.49 -20.22
C LEU A 28 -6.30 6.71 -19.76
N VAL A 29 -7.47 7.15 -20.22
CA VAL A 29 -8.73 6.43 -20.04
C VAL A 29 -9.00 5.65 -21.31
N ASP A 30 -9.15 4.35 -21.17
CA ASP A 30 -9.59 3.46 -22.23
C ASP A 30 -10.70 2.56 -21.71
N THR A 31 -11.95 2.96 -21.95
CA THR A 31 -13.11 2.19 -21.52
C THR A 31 -13.26 0.86 -22.26
N ALA A 32 -12.55 0.67 -23.38
CA ALA A 32 -12.48 -0.60 -24.10
C ALA A 32 -11.40 -1.54 -23.56
N MET A 33 -10.64 -1.13 -22.54
CA MET A 33 -9.67 -1.98 -21.85
C MET A 33 -10.31 -3.32 -21.46
N GLN A 34 -9.59 -4.40 -21.70
CA GLN A 34 -10.01 -5.75 -21.31
C GLN A 34 -9.04 -6.27 -20.26
N LEU A 35 -9.60 -6.69 -19.14
CA LEU A 35 -8.89 -7.30 -18.02
C LEU A 35 -9.42 -8.71 -17.85
N ALA A 36 -8.52 -9.69 -17.87
CA ALA A 36 -8.88 -11.09 -17.66
C ALA A 36 -7.96 -11.72 -16.60
N LEU A 37 -8.58 -12.16 -15.51
CA LEU A 37 -7.94 -12.81 -14.38
C LEU A 37 -8.91 -13.88 -13.85
N PRO A 38 -8.56 -15.18 -13.94
CA PRO A 38 -9.44 -16.24 -13.47
C PRO A 38 -9.88 -16.05 -12.02
N GLY A 39 -11.18 -16.20 -11.75
CA GLY A 39 -11.77 -16.03 -10.41
C GLY A 39 -12.04 -14.59 -9.99
N ALA A 40 -11.56 -13.59 -10.74
CA ALA A 40 -11.82 -12.18 -10.44
C ALA A 40 -13.15 -11.69 -11.03
N VAL A 41 -13.78 -10.75 -10.33
CA VAL A 41 -14.98 -10.03 -10.78
C VAL A 41 -14.56 -8.63 -11.23
N ARG A 42 -14.95 -8.25 -12.44
CA ARG A 42 -14.72 -6.88 -12.92
C ARG A 42 -15.69 -5.91 -12.24
N ARG A 43 -15.16 -4.84 -11.62
CA ARG A 43 -15.94 -3.81 -10.92
C ARG A 43 -16.11 -2.54 -11.75
N THR A 44 -15.06 -2.11 -12.43
CA THR A 44 -15.06 -0.96 -13.36
C THR A 44 -14.31 -1.31 -14.64
N TRP A 45 -14.14 -0.36 -15.56
CA TRP A 45 -13.42 -0.62 -16.81
C TRP A 45 -11.93 -0.97 -16.58
N ASP A 46 -11.35 -0.53 -15.47
CA ASP A 46 -9.93 -0.68 -15.12
C ASP A 46 -9.68 -1.47 -13.82
N THR A 47 -10.74 -1.96 -13.16
CA THR A 47 -10.61 -2.56 -11.83
C THR A 47 -11.22 -3.96 -11.77
N LEU A 48 -10.46 -4.87 -11.15
CA LEU A 48 -10.86 -6.23 -10.81
C LEU A 48 -10.91 -6.40 -9.28
N GLU A 49 -11.78 -7.27 -8.81
CA GLU A 49 -11.83 -7.73 -7.43
C GLU A 49 -11.61 -9.24 -7.38
N LEU A 50 -10.77 -9.73 -6.48
CA LEU A 50 -10.41 -11.14 -6.37
C LEU A 50 -10.27 -11.54 -4.90
N GLU A 51 -10.83 -12.69 -4.52
CA GLU A 51 -10.47 -13.36 -3.26
C GLU A 51 -9.13 -14.09 -3.46
N ALA A 52 -8.04 -13.46 -3.05
CA ALA A 52 -6.70 -13.89 -3.38
C ALA A 52 -6.12 -14.87 -2.34
N THR A 53 -5.50 -15.94 -2.82
CA THR A 53 -4.70 -16.88 -2.03
C THR A 53 -3.23 -16.77 -2.41
N VAL A 54 -2.31 -17.31 -1.59
CA VAL A 54 -0.87 -17.26 -1.89
C VAL A 54 -0.60 -17.90 -3.25
N GLY A 55 0.12 -17.17 -4.10
CA GLY A 55 0.41 -17.63 -5.46
C GLY A 55 0.82 -16.51 -6.41
N THR A 56 1.02 -16.90 -7.67
CA THR A 56 1.23 -15.94 -8.77
C THR A 56 0.08 -16.07 -9.75
N TYR A 57 -0.52 -14.95 -10.10
CA TYR A 57 -1.64 -14.86 -11.01
C TYR A 57 -1.25 -14.11 -12.27
N ALA A 58 -1.52 -14.69 -13.43
CA ALA A 58 -1.30 -14.05 -14.72
C ALA A 58 -2.51 -13.19 -15.09
N LEU A 59 -2.41 -11.87 -14.89
CA LEU A 59 -3.41 -10.91 -15.35
C LEU A 59 -3.16 -10.57 -16.82
N ALA A 60 -4.11 -10.92 -17.69
CA ALA A 60 -4.09 -10.50 -19.08
C ALA A 60 -4.74 -9.12 -19.24
N VAL A 61 -4.06 -8.23 -19.96
CA VAL A 61 -4.47 -6.84 -20.21
C VAL A 61 -4.39 -6.55 -21.70
N THR A 62 -5.49 -6.03 -22.25
CA THR A 62 -5.52 -5.43 -23.60
C THR A 62 -6.06 -4.01 -23.47
N ALA A 63 -5.36 -3.01 -24.03
CA ALA A 63 -5.79 -1.62 -23.98
C ALA A 63 -5.25 -0.83 -25.19
N GLY A 64 -6.08 0.04 -25.76
CA GLY A 64 -5.82 0.78 -26.98
C GLY A 64 -5.39 -0.14 -28.12
N ASP A 65 -4.47 0.35 -28.96
CA ASP A 65 -3.87 -0.43 -30.06
C ASP A 65 -2.62 -1.22 -29.60
N ARG A 66 -2.47 -1.46 -28.29
CA ARG A 66 -1.31 -2.22 -27.78
C ARG A 66 -1.58 -3.73 -27.90
N PRO A 67 -0.53 -4.52 -28.21
CA PRO A 67 -0.62 -5.98 -28.06
C PRO A 67 -1.04 -6.36 -26.65
N ALA A 68 -1.76 -7.46 -26.51
CA ALA A 68 -2.09 -8.02 -25.22
C ALA A 68 -0.81 -8.25 -24.39
N ALA A 69 -0.87 -7.88 -23.11
CA ALA A 69 0.21 -8.04 -22.15
C ALA A 69 -0.24 -8.95 -21.01
N THR A 70 0.72 -9.64 -20.41
CA THR A 70 0.51 -10.42 -19.19
C THR A 70 1.31 -9.80 -18.06
N ILE A 71 0.65 -9.56 -16.93
CA ILE A 71 1.25 -9.02 -15.71
C ILE A 71 1.15 -10.09 -14.63
N ASP A 72 2.29 -10.47 -14.06
CA ASP A 72 2.32 -11.41 -12.94
C ASP A 72 2.02 -10.67 -11.63
N LEU A 73 0.90 -11.04 -11.00
CA LEU A 73 0.50 -10.57 -9.68
C LEU A 73 0.92 -11.60 -8.64
N THR A 74 1.89 -11.24 -7.79
CA THR A 74 2.32 -12.09 -6.69
C THR A 74 1.54 -11.76 -5.41
N VAL A 75 0.93 -12.80 -4.83
CA VAL A 75 0.18 -12.76 -3.57
C VAL A 75 0.93 -13.56 -2.51
N VAL A 76 1.09 -12.97 -1.33
CA VAL A 76 1.81 -13.53 -0.17
C VAL A 76 0.95 -13.41 1.09
N ASP A 77 1.21 -14.22 2.10
CA ASP A 77 0.51 -14.22 3.39
C ASP A 77 1.33 -13.59 4.53
N HIS A 78 2.58 -13.23 4.28
CA HIS A 78 3.48 -12.67 5.29
C HIS A 78 4.38 -11.56 4.72
N ALA A 79 5.03 -10.86 5.65
CA ALA A 79 6.18 -10.01 5.39
C ALA A 79 7.43 -10.63 6.03
N ASP A 80 8.60 -10.29 5.50
CA ASP A 80 9.90 -10.66 6.06
C ASP A 80 10.50 -9.50 6.84
N ALA A 81 10.07 -8.27 6.53
CA ALA A 81 10.55 -7.04 7.17
C ALA A 81 9.47 -5.96 7.19
N ILE A 82 9.50 -5.12 8.24
CA ILE A 82 8.79 -3.85 8.30
C ILE A 82 9.83 -2.74 8.44
N THR A 83 9.68 -1.68 7.65
CA THR A 83 10.48 -0.45 7.73
C THR A 83 9.59 0.74 8.04
N VAL A 84 10.16 1.78 8.64
CA VAL A 84 9.50 3.06 8.90
C VAL A 84 10.32 4.16 8.25
N ASN A 85 9.68 5.24 7.80
CA ASN A 85 10.41 6.46 7.46
C ASN A 85 11.07 7.01 8.74
N ALA A 86 12.26 7.60 8.62
CA ALA A 86 12.92 8.19 9.78
C ALA A 86 12.13 9.40 10.31
N TYR A 87 12.00 9.47 11.64
CA TYR A 87 11.42 10.60 12.36
C TYR A 87 12.43 11.03 13.43
N ASP A 88 12.81 12.32 13.44
CA ASP A 88 13.79 12.83 14.40
C ASP A 88 13.16 13.13 15.77
N ALA A 89 11.98 13.74 15.77
CA ALA A 89 11.22 14.06 16.98
C ALA A 89 9.74 14.27 16.64
N VAL A 90 8.89 14.15 17.66
CA VAL A 90 7.46 14.47 17.62
C VAL A 90 7.12 15.46 18.73
N GLU A 91 6.12 16.31 18.51
CA GLU A 91 5.72 17.31 19.51
C GLU A 91 4.71 16.72 20.52
N VAL A 92 4.88 17.05 21.80
CA VAL A 92 3.94 16.69 22.87
C VAL A 92 2.55 17.25 22.58
N ASN A 93 1.50 16.45 22.83
CA ASN A 93 0.10 16.78 22.57
C ASN A 93 -0.22 17.14 21.11
N ARG A 94 0.64 16.78 20.14
CA ARG A 94 0.37 16.93 18.70
C ARG A 94 0.32 15.59 17.98
N SER A 95 -0.63 15.50 17.04
CA SER A 95 -0.77 14.33 16.17
C SER A 95 0.26 14.36 15.04
N THR A 96 0.98 13.26 14.87
CA THR A 96 1.93 13.03 13.77
C THR A 96 1.53 11.78 12.99
N LEU A 97 1.49 11.87 11.66
CA LEU A 97 1.24 10.72 10.80
C LEU A 97 2.54 9.94 10.56
N ILE A 98 2.58 8.69 11.01
CA ILE A 98 3.73 7.80 10.89
C ILE A 98 3.39 6.62 10.00
N CYS A 99 4.14 6.46 8.90
CA CYS A 99 3.88 5.43 7.90
C CYS A 99 4.98 4.37 7.85
N PHE A 100 4.55 3.13 7.67
CA PHE A 100 5.38 1.94 7.62
C PHE A 100 5.31 1.28 6.26
N SER A 101 6.26 0.41 5.94
CA SER A 101 6.24 -0.40 4.73
C SER A 101 6.60 -1.83 5.08
N ALA A 102 5.77 -2.77 4.67
CA ALA A 102 6.01 -4.19 4.84
C ALA A 102 6.55 -4.78 3.53
N HIS A 103 7.58 -5.60 3.62
CA HIS A 103 8.27 -6.17 2.48
C HIS A 103 8.36 -7.69 2.57
N ASN A 104 8.21 -8.38 1.43
CA ASN A 104 8.53 -9.79 1.25
C ASN A 104 9.47 -9.90 0.05
N ALA A 105 10.60 -10.62 0.21
CA ALA A 105 11.67 -10.67 -0.78
C ALA A 105 12.06 -9.28 -1.34
N ALA A 106 12.22 -8.29 -0.45
CA ALA A 106 12.51 -6.88 -0.72
C ALA A 106 11.44 -6.10 -1.52
N ARG A 107 10.28 -6.69 -1.85
CA ARG A 107 9.18 -6.00 -2.54
C ARG A 107 8.10 -5.59 -1.54
N TYR A 108 7.54 -4.40 -1.72
CA TYR A 108 6.40 -3.93 -0.92
C TYR A 108 5.20 -4.87 -1.04
N VAL A 109 4.54 -5.13 0.09
CA VAL A 109 3.31 -5.92 0.19
C VAL A 109 2.14 -4.99 0.54
N ALA A 110 1.21 -4.84 -0.40
CA ALA A 110 -0.02 -4.08 -0.21
C ALA A 110 -1.11 -4.96 0.43
N GLY A 111 -2.06 -4.34 1.14
CA GLY A 111 -3.26 -5.03 1.63
C GLY A 111 -3.09 -5.86 2.90
N LEU A 112 -1.92 -5.80 3.56
CA LEU A 112 -1.74 -6.41 4.88
C LEU A 112 -2.60 -5.68 5.92
N ALA A 113 -3.14 -6.44 6.87
CA ALA A 113 -3.74 -5.89 8.07
C ALA A 113 -2.62 -5.35 8.99
N TRP A 114 -2.76 -4.09 9.39
CA TRP A 114 -1.83 -3.42 10.29
C TRP A 114 -2.45 -3.25 11.67
N SER A 115 -1.60 -3.33 12.69
CA SER A 115 -1.95 -2.94 14.06
C SER A 115 -0.85 -2.06 14.63
N PHE A 116 -1.24 -1.09 15.45
CA PHE A 116 -0.33 -0.11 16.04
C PHE A 116 -0.50 -0.06 17.57
N GLY A 117 0.59 0.26 18.28
CA GLY A 117 0.60 0.40 19.73
C GLY A 117 1.66 1.40 20.17
N THR A 118 1.46 2.04 21.33
CA THR A 118 2.43 2.98 21.92
C THR A 118 2.47 2.82 23.44
N ASP A 119 3.58 3.22 24.05
CA ASP A 119 3.74 3.31 25.50
C ASP A 119 3.51 4.74 26.07
N ASN A 120 3.34 5.74 25.20
CA ASN A 120 3.18 7.14 25.58
C ASN A 120 2.14 7.84 24.70
N GLY A 121 0.91 7.95 25.22
CA GLY A 121 -0.20 8.65 24.56
C GLY A 121 -1.11 7.77 23.73
N GLU A 122 -1.67 8.34 22.66
CA GLU A 122 -2.65 7.70 21.79
C GLU A 122 -2.02 7.32 20.44
N VAL A 123 -2.43 6.17 19.91
CA VAL A 123 -2.14 5.78 18.54
C VAL A 123 -3.40 5.22 17.90
N ASP A 124 -3.80 5.86 16.80
CA ASP A 124 -4.96 5.45 16.03
C ASP A 124 -4.53 5.03 14.63
N ASP A 125 -5.21 4.03 14.06
CA ASP A 125 -5.13 3.82 12.62
C ASP A 125 -5.81 4.98 11.87
N THR A 126 -5.53 5.10 10.56
CA THR A 126 -6.10 6.19 9.75
C THR A 126 -7.51 5.90 9.24
N GLY A 127 -8.25 4.96 9.85
CA GLY A 127 -9.57 4.54 9.39
C GLY A 127 -9.54 3.91 7.99
N GLY A 128 -8.41 3.31 7.60
CA GLY A 128 -8.22 2.65 6.31
C GLY A 128 -7.85 3.56 5.13
N LEU A 129 -7.75 4.88 5.30
CA LEU A 129 -7.29 5.78 4.23
C LEU A 129 -5.82 5.53 3.86
N PHE A 130 -4.99 5.29 4.88
CA PHE A 130 -3.60 4.89 4.74
C PHE A 130 -3.37 3.67 5.65
N PRO A 131 -3.70 2.45 5.18
CA PRO A 131 -3.72 1.25 6.03
C PRO A 131 -2.40 0.97 6.74
N ASN A 132 -1.28 1.41 6.17
CA ASN A 132 0.08 1.26 6.68
C ASN A 132 0.57 2.47 7.50
N CYS A 133 -0.32 3.39 7.89
CA CYS A 133 0.02 4.55 8.68
C CYS A 133 -0.83 4.65 9.95
N ALA A 134 -0.24 5.26 10.97
CA ALA A 134 -0.88 5.54 12.24
C ALA A 134 -0.78 7.03 12.58
N THR A 135 -1.80 7.55 13.23
CA THR A 135 -1.75 8.88 13.86
C THR A 135 -1.28 8.70 15.29
N PHE A 136 -0.10 9.21 15.61
CA PHE A 136 0.50 9.15 16.94
C PHE A 136 0.39 10.50 17.66
N ARG A 137 -0.14 10.53 18.88
CA ARG A 137 -0.22 11.73 19.73
C ARG A 137 0.35 11.42 21.13
N PRO A 138 1.58 11.85 21.43
CA PRO A 138 2.18 11.60 22.74
C PRO A 138 1.64 12.54 23.83
N ASP A 139 1.51 12.03 25.06
CA ASP A 139 0.98 12.79 26.20
C ASP A 139 2.08 13.46 27.03
N THR A 140 3.29 12.88 27.03
CA THR A 140 4.40 13.31 27.89
C THR A 140 5.71 13.49 27.13
N LEU A 141 6.53 14.46 27.58
CA LEU A 141 7.90 14.69 27.08
C LEU A 141 8.82 13.51 27.40
N GLY A 142 9.81 13.27 26.53
CA GLY A 142 10.81 12.22 26.71
C GLY A 142 10.72 11.11 25.67
N PRO A 143 11.32 9.94 25.93
CA PRO A 143 11.27 8.83 24.99
C PRO A 143 9.84 8.27 24.87
N ALA A 144 9.45 7.91 23.66
CA ALA A 144 8.25 7.13 23.37
C ALA A 144 8.61 5.95 22.45
N THR A 145 7.83 4.87 22.53
CA THR A 145 7.92 3.77 21.58
C THR A 145 6.64 3.65 20.78
N LEU A 146 6.79 3.50 19.47
CA LEU A 146 5.70 3.17 18.55
C LEU A 146 5.95 1.76 18.01
N ILE A 147 4.97 0.88 18.16
CA ILE A 147 5.00 -0.50 17.71
C ILE A 147 4.07 -0.62 16.51
N ALA A 148 4.54 -1.22 15.43
CA ALA A 148 3.73 -1.56 14.26
C ALA A 148 3.91 -3.03 13.91
N SER A 149 2.79 -3.71 13.65
CA SER A 149 2.79 -5.14 13.27
C SER A 149 1.93 -5.37 12.03
N ALA A 150 2.43 -6.21 11.12
CA ALA A 150 1.75 -6.61 9.89
C ALA A 150 2.38 -7.88 9.31
N GLY A 151 1.57 -8.76 8.72
CA GLY A 151 2.07 -9.95 8.01
C GLY A 151 2.99 -10.85 8.83
N GLY A 152 2.72 -11.00 10.13
CA GLY A 152 3.54 -11.80 11.06
C GLY A 152 4.83 -11.13 11.55
N GLN A 153 5.12 -9.89 11.13
CA GLN A 153 6.26 -9.11 11.58
C GLN A 153 5.86 -8.01 12.54
N GLN A 154 6.83 -7.54 13.33
CA GLN A 154 6.69 -6.40 14.22
C GLN A 154 7.96 -5.55 14.18
N VAL A 155 7.80 -4.23 14.23
CA VAL A 155 8.90 -3.27 14.43
C VAL A 155 8.57 -2.35 15.60
N THR A 156 9.59 -1.96 16.35
CA THR A 156 9.50 -0.95 17.40
C THR A 156 10.37 0.24 17.01
N VAL A 157 9.79 1.43 17.05
CA VAL A 157 10.43 2.70 16.71
C VAL A 157 10.55 3.52 17.98
N SER A 158 11.77 3.94 18.31
CA SER A 158 12.01 4.89 19.40
C SER A 158 11.88 6.31 18.87
N LEU A 159 11.07 7.12 19.53
CA LEU A 159 10.82 8.52 19.19
C LEU A 159 11.22 9.41 20.36
N THR A 160 11.68 10.63 20.03
CA THR A 160 11.90 11.68 21.03
C THR A 160 10.69 12.60 21.02
N VAL A 161 10.02 12.76 22.18
CA VAL A 161 8.92 13.70 22.37
C VAL A 161 9.44 15.00 22.98
N GLN A 162 9.15 16.12 22.33
CA GLN A 162 9.59 17.47 22.74
C GLN A 162 8.46 18.50 22.74
#